data_AF-A0A316G3V5-F1
#
_entry.id   AF-A0A316G3V5-F1
#
_cell.length_a   1.000
_cell.length_b   1.000
_cell.length_c   1.000
_cell.angle_alpha   90.00
_cell.angle_beta   90.00
_cell.angle_gamma   90.00
#
_symmetry.space_group_name_H-M   'P 1'
#
loop_
_entity.id
_entity.type
_entity.pdbx_description
1 polymer ?
#
loop_
_entity_poly.entity_id
_entity_poly.type
_entity_poly.pdbx_seq_one_letter_code
_entity_poly.pdbx_strand_id
1 'polypeptide(L)'
;MTGERAPEADRTLLEGLRRAERWSAEIIAGHSAQDIAEREQCSPRHILRTAHLSGLSPRIKAAIVEGRQPVDLTLDRLIRDDIPLDFRTQEARYGLDPRRPC
;
A
#
# COMPACT_ATOMS: atom_id res chain seq x y z
N MET A 1 31.00 -8.80 -14.57
CA MET A 1 30.28 -9.15 -13.32
C MET A 1 29.05 -8.28 -13.25
N THR A 2 27.93 -8.73 -13.82
CA THR A 2 26.67 -7.97 -13.74
C THR A 2 26.10 -8.23 -12.36
N GLY A 3 26.21 -7.23 -11.48
CA GLY A 3 25.55 -7.28 -10.19
C GLY A 3 24.05 -7.17 -10.42
N GLU A 4 23.35 -8.31 -10.48
CA GLU A 4 21.92 -8.35 -10.21
C GLU A 4 21.73 -7.88 -8.77
N ARG A 5 21.55 -6.57 -8.61
CA ARG A 5 20.95 -6.05 -7.40
C ARG A 5 19.55 -6.62 -7.39
N ALA A 6 19.27 -7.53 -6.45
CA ALA A 6 17.90 -7.87 -6.10
C ALA A 6 17.10 -6.55 -6.02
N PRO A 7 15.88 -6.48 -6.59
CA PRO A 7 15.11 -5.24 -6.60
C PRO A 7 15.03 -4.71 -5.17
N GLU A 8 15.71 -3.60 -4.89
CA GLU A 8 15.68 -2.98 -3.58
C GLU A 8 14.23 -2.57 -3.34
N ALA A 9 13.62 -3.10 -2.28
CA ALA A 9 12.22 -2.83 -1.97
C ALA A 9 11.99 -1.30 -1.98
N ASP A 10 10.98 -0.88 -2.73
CA ASP A 10 10.68 0.53 -2.94
C ASP A 10 10.39 1.17 -1.58
N ARG A 11 11.31 2.04 -1.13
CA ARG A 11 11.24 2.68 0.19
C ARG A 11 9.97 3.50 0.34
N THR A 12 9.51 4.14 -0.73
CA THR A 12 8.27 4.92 -0.72
C THR A 12 7.07 4.03 -0.50
N LEU A 13 7.00 2.87 -1.16
CA LEU A 13 5.95 1.88 -0.92
C LEU A 13 5.99 1.33 0.50
N LEU A 14 7.18 0.98 1.01
CA LEU A 14 7.35 0.48 2.38
C LEU A 14 6.88 1.50 3.43
N GLU A 15 7.27 2.76 3.28
CA GLU A 15 6.79 3.83 4.16
C GLU A 15 5.28 4.04 4.02
N GLY A 16 4.74 3.95 2.81
CA GLY A 16 3.31 4.00 2.55
C GLY A 16 2.55 2.92 3.31
N LEU A 17 3.02 1.67 3.28
CA LEU A 17 2.43 0.56 4.05
C LEU A 17 2.52 0.82 5.56
N ARG A 18 3.67 1.30 6.07
CA ARG A 18 3.82 1.63 7.49
C ARG A 18 2.85 2.72 7.93
N ARG A 19 2.69 3.79 7.13
CA ARG A 19 1.72 4.87 7.37
C ARG A 19 0.30 4.32 7.34
N ALA A 20 -0.01 3.44 6.39
CA ALA A 20 -1.32 2.82 6.27
C ALA A 20 -1.71 2.05 7.54
N GLU A 21 -0.83 1.17 8.03
CA GLU A 21 -1.08 0.42 9.27
C GLU A 21 -1.23 1.35 10.49
N ARG A 22 -0.34 2.34 10.62
CA ARG A 22 -0.38 3.30 11.73
C ARG A 22 -1.68 4.11 11.75
N TRP A 23 -2.00 4.78 10.66
CA TRP A 23 -3.17 5.65 10.59
C TRP A 23 -4.47 4.87 10.65
N SER A 24 -4.51 3.66 10.07
CA SER A 24 -5.65 2.74 10.23
C SER A 24 -5.88 2.38 11.69
N ALA A 25 -4.82 2.01 12.43
CA ALA A 25 -4.92 1.72 13.86
C ALA A 25 -5.37 2.94 14.68
N GLU A 26 -4.88 4.15 14.39
CA GLU A 26 -5.32 5.38 15.06
C GLU A 26 -6.80 5.69 14.82
N ILE A 27 -7.28 5.52 13.58
CA ILE A 27 -8.70 5.68 13.23
C ILE A 27 -9.57 4.66 13.96
N ILE A 28 -9.14 3.39 13.99
CA ILE A 28 -9.85 2.32 14.74
C ILE A 28 -9.88 2.64 16.25
N ALA A 29 -8.83 3.26 16.77
CA ALA A 29 -8.76 3.74 18.16
C ALA A 29 -9.62 4.99 18.43
N GLY A 30 -10.31 5.54 17.42
CA GLY A 30 -11.24 6.65 17.55
C GLY A 30 -10.66 8.04 17.27
N HIS A 31 -9.42 8.14 16.79
CA HIS A 31 -8.86 9.42 16.34
C HIS A 31 -9.51 9.83 15.02
N SER A 32 -9.81 11.13 14.87
CA SER A 32 -10.35 11.62 13.60
C SER A 32 -9.23 11.77 12.57
N ALA A 33 -9.58 11.63 11.28
CA ALA A 33 -8.62 11.90 10.20
C ALA A 33 -8.11 13.35 10.20
N GLN A 34 -8.88 14.28 10.79
CA GLN A 34 -8.48 15.67 10.96
C GLN A 34 -7.33 15.79 11.98
N ASP A 35 -7.47 15.16 13.15
CA ASP A 35 -6.44 15.19 14.20
C ASP A 35 -5.11 14.60 13.71
N ILE A 36 -5.19 13.50 12.95
CA ILE A 36 -4.01 12.85 12.36
C ILE A 36 -3.40 13.76 11.29
N ALA A 37 -4.23 14.35 10.42
CA ALA A 37 -3.77 15.23 9.33
C ALA A 37 -3.03 16.48 9.85
N GLU A 38 -3.50 17.07 10.95
CA GLU A 38 -2.86 18.22 11.59
C GLU A 38 -1.47 17.87 12.13
N ARG A 39 -1.32 16.70 12.77
CA ARG A 39 -0.03 16.20 13.28
C ARG A 39 0.96 15.86 12.16
N GLU A 40 0.45 15.29 11.08
CA GLU A 40 1.25 14.83 9.93
C GLU A 40 1.44 15.92 8.85
N GLN A 41 0.87 17.11 9.07
CA GLN A 41 0.93 18.26 8.15
C GLN A 41 0.47 17.91 6.73
N CYS A 42 -0.63 17.16 6.61
CA CYS A 42 -1.20 16.75 5.33
C CYS A 42 -2.72 16.93 5.31
N SER A 43 -3.39 16.44 4.26
CA SER A 43 -4.85 16.55 4.17
C SER A 43 -5.55 15.34 4.82
N PRO A 44 -6.73 15.51 5.44
CA PRO A 44 -7.54 14.39 5.94
C PRO A 44 -7.86 13.36 4.86
N ARG A 45 -8.06 13.82 3.61
CA ARG A 45 -8.24 12.94 2.46
C ARG A 45 -7.02 12.06 2.20
N HIS A 46 -5.80 12.60 2.35
CA HIS A 46 -4.58 11.82 2.19
C HIS A 46 -4.43 10.77 3.30
N ILE A 47 -4.76 11.12 4.55
CA ILE A 47 -4.80 10.18 5.67
C ILE A 47 -5.73 9.01 5.35
N LEU A 48 -6.99 9.28 4.99
CA LEU A 48 -7.99 8.25 4.74
C LEU A 48 -7.61 7.33 3.57
N ARG A 49 -7.12 7.89 2.46
CA ARG A 49 -6.70 7.10 1.29
C ARG A 49 -5.51 6.21 1.60
N THR A 50 -4.54 6.71 2.36
CA THR A 50 -3.37 5.93 2.76
C THR A 50 -3.74 4.88 3.80
N ALA A 51 -4.57 5.21 4.79
CA ALA A 51 -5.05 4.27 5.80
C ALA A 51 -5.80 3.09 5.15
N HIS A 52 -6.56 3.35 4.08
CA HIS A 52 -7.24 2.29 3.33
C HIS A 52 -6.30 1.22 2.76
N LEU A 53 -5.02 1.55 2.53
CA LEU A 53 -4.02 0.58 2.08
C LEU A 53 -3.69 -0.50 3.14
N SER A 54 -4.10 -0.30 4.41
CA SER A 54 -4.04 -1.38 5.41
C SER A 54 -4.98 -2.54 5.04
N GLY A 55 -5.96 -2.32 4.16
CA GLY A 55 -6.85 -3.33 3.61
C GLY A 55 -6.31 -4.07 2.38
N LEU A 56 -5.05 -3.83 1.99
CA LEU A 56 -4.42 -4.58 0.90
C LEU A 56 -4.29 -6.07 1.24
N SER A 57 -4.39 -6.92 0.21
CA SER A 57 -4.22 -8.35 0.39
C SER A 57 -2.84 -8.67 0.97
N PRO A 58 -2.73 -9.70 1.83
CA PRO A 58 -1.44 -10.11 2.39
C PRO A 58 -0.39 -10.40 1.32
N ARG A 59 -0.80 -10.90 0.14
CA ARG A 59 0.09 -11.18 -0.98
C ARG A 59 0.68 -9.91 -1.59
N ILE A 60 -0.13 -8.87 -1.76
CA ILE A 60 0.34 -7.57 -2.26
C ILE A 60 1.33 -6.96 -1.28
N LYS A 61 1.00 -6.96 0.02
CA LYS A 61 1.91 -6.46 1.06
C LYS A 61 3.22 -7.25 1.09
N ALA A 62 3.18 -8.57 0.99
CA ALA A 62 4.37 -9.42 0.92
C ALA A 62 5.22 -9.09 -0.30
N ALA A 63 4.62 -8.99 -1.49
CA ALA A 63 5.34 -8.65 -2.71
C ALA A 63 6.08 -7.31 -2.59
N ILE A 64 5.46 -6.29 -1.99
CA ILE A 64 6.08 -5.00 -1.72
C ILE A 64 7.26 -5.13 -0.74
N VAL A 65 7.07 -5.85 0.37
CA VAL A 65 8.11 -6.06 1.39
C VAL A 65 9.31 -6.81 0.83
N GLU A 66 9.06 -7.77 -0.06
CA GLU A 66 10.07 -8.61 -0.66
C GLU A 66 10.72 -7.99 -1.92
N GLY A 67 10.30 -6.78 -2.32
CA GLY A 67 10.78 -6.11 -3.53
C GLY A 67 10.32 -6.79 -4.83
N ARG A 68 9.33 -7.68 -4.76
CA ARG A 68 8.80 -8.45 -5.90
C ARG A 68 7.51 -7.86 -6.47
N GLN A 69 7.13 -6.65 -6.05
CA GLN A 69 5.98 -5.98 -6.64
C GLN A 69 6.21 -5.70 -8.14
N PRO A 70 5.15 -5.71 -8.96
CA PRO A 70 5.23 -5.25 -10.33
C PRO A 70 5.70 -3.79 -10.43
N VAL A 71 6.45 -3.46 -11.48
CA VAL A 71 7.04 -2.11 -11.69
C VAL A 71 5.98 -1.00 -11.79
N ASP A 72 4.78 -1.35 -12.23
CA ASP A 72 3.64 -0.45 -12.34
C ASP A 72 2.85 -0.31 -11.02
N LEU A 73 3.20 -1.07 -9.97
CA LEU A 73 2.65 -0.92 -8.63
C LEU A 73 3.43 0.13 -7.86
N THR A 74 2.94 1.37 -7.87
CA THR A 74 3.53 2.49 -7.12
C THR A 74 2.62 2.93 -5.97
N LEU A 75 3.18 3.61 -4.97
CA LEU A 75 2.37 4.16 -3.87
C LEU A 75 1.30 5.12 -4.39
N ASP A 76 1.66 5.96 -5.35
CA ASP A 76 0.75 6.93 -5.95
C ASP A 76 -0.42 6.25 -6.67
N ARG A 77 -0.17 5.16 -7.42
CA ARG A 77 -1.22 4.35 -8.01
C ARG A 77 -2.16 3.77 -6.95
N LEU A 78 -1.59 3.16 -5.90
CA LEU A 78 -2.36 2.57 -4.81
C LEU A 78 -3.25 3.62 -4.11
N ILE A 79 -2.72 4.82 -3.85
CA ILE A 79 -3.49 5.91 -3.26
C ILE A 79 -4.60 6.36 -4.21
N ARG A 80 -4.34 6.44 -5.52
CA ARG A 80 -5.28 6.94 -6.52
C ARG A 80 -6.43 6.00 -6.82
N ASP A 81 -6.16 4.70 -6.81
CA ASP A 81 -7.12 3.66 -7.19
C ASP A 81 -8.25 3.52 -6.16
N ASP A 82 -9.43 3.15 -6.66
CA ASP A 82 -10.54 2.66 -5.85
C ASP A 82 -10.33 1.16 -5.62
N ILE A 83 -9.67 0.80 -4.52
CA ILE A 83 -9.21 -0.57 -4.25
C ILE A 83 -10.41 -1.45 -3.84
N PRO A 84 -10.67 -2.57 -4.56
CA PRO A 84 -11.77 -3.45 -4.21
C PRO A 84 -11.50 -4.13 -2.87
N LEU A 85 -12.54 -4.38 -2.06
CA LEU A 85 -12.38 -5.06 -0.78
C LEU A 85 -12.00 -6.55 -0.92
N ASP A 86 -12.39 -7.19 -2.03
CA ASP A 86 -12.05 -8.59 -2.29
C ASP A 86 -10.58 -8.75 -2.71
N PHE A 87 -9.83 -9.52 -1.93
CA PHE A 87 -8.40 -9.74 -2.15
C PHE A 87 -8.06 -10.36 -3.50
N ARG A 88 -8.90 -11.25 -4.04
CA ARG A 88 -8.63 -11.85 -5.36
C ARG A 88 -8.71 -10.80 -6.45
N THR A 89 -9.69 -9.92 -6.36
CA THR A 89 -9.88 -8.80 -7.28
C THR A 89 -8.73 -7.80 -7.17
N GLN A 90 -8.24 -7.53 -5.95
CA GLN A 90 -7.03 -6.72 -5.77
C GLN A 90 -5.81 -7.37 -6.44
N GLU A 91 -5.55 -8.65 -6.13
CA GLU A 91 -4.42 -9.40 -6.67
C GLU A 91 -4.45 -9.44 -8.20
N ALA A 92 -5.62 -9.69 -8.81
CA ALA A 92 -5.77 -9.66 -10.26
C ALA A 92 -5.53 -8.26 -10.86
N ARG A 93 -6.05 -7.20 -10.22
CA ARG A 93 -5.85 -5.81 -10.67
C ARG A 93 -4.38 -5.40 -10.65
N TYR A 94 -3.61 -5.91 -9.69
CA TYR A 94 -2.21 -5.58 -9.50
C TYR A 94 -1.25 -6.65 -10.02
N GLY A 95 -1.70 -7.56 -10.89
CA GLY A 95 -0.81 -8.54 -11.54
C GLY A 95 -0.19 -9.57 -10.60
N LEU A 96 -0.83 -9.84 -9.46
CA LEU A 96 -0.38 -10.74 -8.40
C LEU A 96 -1.36 -11.92 -8.20
N ASP A 97 -2.32 -12.13 -9.10
CA ASP A 97 -3.22 -13.28 -9.06
C ASP A 97 -2.46 -14.57 -9.44
N PRO A 98 -2.32 -15.55 -8.52
CA PRO A 98 -1.59 -16.78 -8.78
C PRO A 98 -2.19 -17.65 -9.90
N ARG A 99 -3.43 -17.38 -10.33
CA ARG A 99 -4.10 -18.10 -11.43
C ARG A 99 -3.80 -17.53 -12.81
N ARG A 100 -3.21 -16.34 -12.87
CA ARG A 100 -2.74 -15.69 -14.10
C ARG A 100 -1.24 -15.46 -13.97
N PRO A 101 -0.40 -16.51 -14.12
CA PRO A 101 1.03 -16.29 -14.22
C PRO A 101 1.31 -15.40 -15.43
N CYS A 102 2.20 -14.42 -15.24
CA CYS A 102 2.71 -13.58 -16.31
C CYS A 102 3.52 -14.38 -17.33
#